data_AF-A0A2S9HRJ3-F1
#
_entry.id   AF-A0A2S9HRJ3-F1
#
_cell.length_a   1.000
_cell.length_b   1.000
_cell.length_c   1.000
_cell.angle_alpha   90.00
_cell.angle_beta   90.00
_cell.angle_gamma   90.00
#
_symmetry.space_group_name_H-M   'P 1'
#
loop_
_entity.id
_entity.type
_entity.pdbx_description
1 polymer ?
#
loop_
_entity_poly.entity_id
_entity_poly.type
_entity_poly.pdbx_seq_one_letter_code
_entity_poly.pdbx_strand_id
1 'polypeptide(L)'
;MDILKKIEQYREAEERLQWEGTFAEYLELVKERPWVAQTAHSRIYNMIKDAGIEEVDGRRKYNFFSNQLFGLEDALERLVEEYFHPSAKRLDVRKRILLLMGPVSGGKSTLVTMLKRGLETYSRTDRGAIFAIKGCPMHEDPLHLIPQHLRNDFFDEYGVRIEGNLSPLNVMRLEQEYGSRIEDVVVERIFFSEDRRTGIGTFSPSDPKSQDIADLTGSLDFSTIAEYGSESDPRAYRFDGELNKANRGMMEFQEMLKCDEKFLWHLLSLTQEGNFKAGRFALISADELIVAHTNETEYRSFIANKKNEALHSRIIVMPVPYNLRVSEEEHIYEKMIRESDVSNVHIAPHTLRVAAMFTILTRLKDPKRPDIDLIKKMRLYDGETVEGYNTIDVEELQREYQDEGMKGIDPRYVINRISSTIIRKEVPSINALDVLRSLKDGLDQHPSISSEDRERYMNFISLARKEYDEIAKKEVQKAFVYSYEESAKTLMDNYLDNVEAYCNKSKLRDPLTGEEMSPDEKLMRSIEEQIGISENAKKAFREEILIRISAYARKGKRFDYNSHERLREAIQKKLFADLKDIVKITTSTKTPDENQLKKINDVVARLIDEHGYNSSSANELLRYVGSLLNR
;
A
#
# COMPACT_ATOMS: atom_id res chain seq x y z
N MET A 1 -12.60 3.46 -28.44
CA MET A 1 -12.75 2.03 -28.80
C MET A 1 -14.01 1.53 -28.12
N ASP A 2 -14.93 0.95 -28.88
CA ASP A 2 -16.19 0.37 -28.38
C ASP A 2 -15.92 -0.82 -27.43
N ILE A 3 -16.69 -0.93 -26.35
CA ILE A 3 -16.58 -2.01 -25.36
C ILE A 3 -16.86 -3.37 -25.97
N LEU A 4 -17.80 -3.46 -26.93
CA LEU A 4 -18.16 -4.72 -27.58
C LEU A 4 -16.97 -5.33 -28.33
N LYS A 5 -16.17 -4.48 -29.00
CA LYS A 5 -14.96 -4.91 -29.69
C LYS A 5 -13.89 -5.46 -28.73
N LYS A 6 -13.77 -4.89 -27.52
CA LYS A 6 -12.85 -5.42 -26.50
C LYS A 6 -13.29 -6.80 -26.01
N ILE A 7 -14.60 -7.02 -25.87
CA ILE A 7 -15.16 -8.32 -25.46
C ILE A 7 -14.96 -9.39 -26.54
N GLU A 8 -15.09 -9.03 -27.81
CA GLU A 8 -14.80 -9.92 -28.94
C GLU A 8 -13.32 -10.31 -28.96
N GLN A 9 -12.41 -9.33 -28.85
CA GLN A 9 -10.97 -9.59 -28.78
C GLN A 9 -10.59 -10.47 -27.58
N TYR A 10 -11.24 -10.27 -26.43
CA TYR A 10 -11.05 -11.12 -25.26
C TYR A 10 -11.47 -12.57 -25.52
N ARG A 11 -12.61 -12.79 -26.19
CA ARG A 11 -13.07 -14.14 -26.56
C ARG A 11 -12.11 -14.85 -27.50
N GLU A 12 -11.66 -14.18 -28.56
CA GLU A 12 -10.67 -14.75 -29.49
C GLU A 12 -9.34 -15.08 -28.79
N ALA A 13 -8.89 -14.24 -27.86
CA ALA A 13 -7.68 -14.49 -27.10
C ALA A 13 -7.82 -15.73 -26.19
N GLU A 14 -8.96 -15.90 -25.53
CA GLU A 14 -9.23 -17.10 -24.70
C GLU A 14 -9.26 -18.38 -25.53
N GLU A 15 -9.88 -18.36 -26.72
CA GLU A 15 -9.90 -19.52 -27.62
C GLU A 15 -8.50 -19.94 -28.06
N ARG A 16 -7.62 -18.97 -28.36
CA ARG A 16 -6.22 -19.25 -28.76
C ARG A 16 -5.37 -19.85 -27.65
N LEU A 17 -5.75 -19.66 -26.39
CA LEU A 17 -5.02 -20.22 -25.26
C LEU A 17 -5.36 -21.69 -25.02
N GLN A 18 -6.50 -22.17 -25.52
CA GLN A 18 -6.94 -23.56 -25.32
C GLN A 18 -5.95 -24.54 -25.95
N TRP A 19 -5.75 -25.66 -25.27
CA TRP A 19 -4.93 -26.77 -25.75
C TRP A 19 -5.54 -28.07 -25.24
N GLU A 20 -5.58 -29.05 -26.11
CA GLU A 20 -5.96 -30.43 -25.81
C GLU A 20 -5.06 -31.36 -26.60
N GLY A 21 -4.60 -32.42 -25.95
CA GLY A 21 -3.71 -33.41 -26.54
C GLY A 21 -3.60 -34.65 -25.66
N THR A 22 -2.83 -35.64 -26.11
CA THR A 22 -2.57 -36.84 -25.31
C THR A 22 -1.49 -36.58 -24.26
N PHE A 23 -1.37 -37.49 -23.29
CA PHE A 23 -0.30 -37.45 -22.30
C PHE A 23 1.08 -37.48 -22.96
N ALA A 24 1.24 -38.22 -24.07
CA ALA A 24 2.49 -38.22 -24.85
C ALA A 24 2.83 -36.83 -25.41
N GLU A 25 1.85 -36.11 -25.95
CA GLU A 25 2.03 -34.73 -26.43
C GLU A 25 2.32 -33.76 -25.28
N TYR A 26 1.67 -33.96 -24.13
CA TYR A 26 1.97 -33.21 -22.91
C TYR A 26 3.40 -33.44 -22.41
N LEU A 27 3.95 -34.66 -22.52
CA LEU A 27 5.34 -34.94 -22.13
C LEU A 27 6.34 -34.18 -22.99
N GLU A 28 6.09 -34.02 -24.29
CA GLU A 28 6.94 -33.16 -25.14
C GLU A 28 6.87 -31.69 -24.67
N LEU A 29 5.70 -31.20 -24.25
CA LEU A 29 5.58 -29.86 -23.64
C LEU A 29 6.38 -29.75 -22.34
N VAL A 30 6.36 -30.77 -21.48
CA VAL A 30 7.14 -30.79 -20.22
C VAL A 30 8.64 -30.79 -20.51
N LYS A 31 9.08 -31.50 -21.54
CA LYS A 31 10.47 -31.55 -21.98
C LYS A 31 10.96 -30.20 -22.49
N GLU A 32 10.16 -29.51 -23.29
CA GLU A 32 10.50 -28.17 -23.79
C GLU A 32 10.37 -27.10 -22.70
N ARG A 33 9.37 -27.24 -21.82
CA ARG A 33 8.97 -26.23 -20.83
C ARG A 33 8.74 -26.86 -19.45
N PRO A 34 9.80 -27.29 -18.73
CA PRO A 34 9.65 -28.00 -17.46
C PRO A 34 8.87 -27.24 -16.38
N TRP A 35 8.78 -25.91 -16.48
CA TRP A 35 8.01 -25.07 -15.54
C TRP A 35 6.50 -25.28 -15.61
N VAL A 36 5.93 -25.90 -16.65
CA VAL A 36 4.50 -26.25 -16.69
C VAL A 36 4.13 -27.28 -15.62
N ALA A 37 5.12 -28.04 -15.13
CA ALA A 37 5.01 -29.02 -14.05
C ALA A 37 5.35 -28.45 -12.66
N GLN A 38 5.39 -27.11 -12.51
CA GLN A 38 5.68 -26.47 -11.23
C GLN A 38 4.56 -26.70 -10.19
N THR A 39 4.94 -26.73 -8.91
CA THR A 39 4.00 -26.83 -7.79
C THR A 39 3.20 -25.55 -7.60
N ALA A 40 2.09 -25.61 -6.85
CA ALA A 40 1.29 -24.45 -6.45
C ALA A 40 2.13 -23.32 -5.85
N HIS A 41 2.99 -23.66 -4.88
CA HIS A 41 3.87 -22.70 -4.22
C HIS A 41 4.89 -22.07 -5.20
N SER A 42 5.46 -22.88 -6.09
CA SER A 42 6.41 -22.38 -7.11
C SER A 42 5.73 -21.45 -8.11
N ARG A 43 4.50 -21.78 -8.52
CA ARG A 43 3.67 -20.94 -9.40
C ARG A 43 3.40 -19.57 -8.79
N ILE A 44 3.01 -19.53 -7.51
CA ILE A 44 2.74 -18.27 -6.80
C ILE A 44 4.02 -17.42 -6.68
N TYR A 45 5.14 -18.03 -6.33
CA TYR A 45 6.42 -17.31 -6.27
C TYR A 45 6.84 -16.76 -7.64
N ASN A 46 6.76 -17.58 -8.69
CA ASN A 46 7.13 -17.16 -10.04
C ASN A 46 6.18 -16.08 -10.58
N MET A 47 4.88 -16.14 -10.27
CA MET A 47 3.92 -15.09 -10.56
C MET A 47 4.34 -13.74 -9.94
N ILE A 48 4.72 -13.74 -8.66
CA ILE A 48 5.16 -12.52 -7.96
C ILE A 48 6.48 -12.01 -8.58
N LYS A 49 7.43 -12.91 -8.85
CA LYS A 49 8.73 -12.58 -9.44
C LYS A 49 8.61 -12.03 -10.86
N ASP A 50 7.78 -12.64 -11.69
CA ASP A 50 7.60 -12.28 -13.10
C ASP A 50 6.87 -10.94 -13.27
N ALA A 51 6.14 -10.48 -12.25
CA ALA A 51 5.58 -9.13 -12.22
C ALA A 51 6.64 -8.02 -12.07
N GLY A 52 7.88 -8.37 -11.70
CA GLY A 52 9.01 -7.45 -11.55
C GLY A 52 9.45 -7.24 -10.10
N ILE A 53 10.76 -7.09 -9.93
CA ILE A 53 11.41 -6.81 -8.65
C ILE A 53 12.32 -5.60 -8.85
N GLU A 54 12.16 -4.60 -7.99
CA GLU A 54 13.02 -3.40 -7.93
C GLU A 54 13.84 -3.45 -6.65
N GLU A 55 15.12 -3.09 -6.73
CA GLU A 55 15.99 -3.03 -5.56
C GLU A 55 16.23 -1.56 -5.20
N VAL A 56 15.78 -1.16 -4.01
CA VAL A 56 15.86 0.21 -3.50
C VAL A 56 16.53 0.16 -2.14
N ASP A 57 17.69 0.81 -2.00
CA ASP A 57 18.47 0.88 -0.76
C ASP A 57 18.73 -0.50 -0.11
N GLY A 58 18.94 -1.53 -0.92
CA GLY A 58 19.20 -2.91 -0.47
C GLY A 58 17.95 -3.69 -0.05
N ARG A 59 16.75 -3.13 -0.21
CA ARG A 59 15.46 -3.79 0.00
C ARG A 59 14.81 -4.13 -1.34
N ARG A 60 14.14 -5.27 -1.42
CA ARG A 60 13.42 -5.71 -2.63
C ARG A 60 11.96 -5.28 -2.59
N LYS A 61 11.60 -4.40 -3.52
CA LYS A 61 10.22 -4.03 -3.80
C LYS A 61 9.64 -4.94 -4.88
N TYR A 62 8.54 -5.59 -4.55
CA TYR A 62 7.83 -6.49 -5.46
C TYR A 62 6.70 -5.75 -6.18
N ASN A 63 6.82 -5.57 -7.49
CA ASN A 63 5.88 -4.77 -8.30
C ASN A 63 4.47 -5.35 -8.31
N PHE A 64 4.36 -6.67 -8.10
CA PHE A 64 3.08 -7.37 -7.91
C PHE A 64 2.16 -6.69 -6.88
N PHE A 65 2.71 -6.14 -5.79
CA PHE A 65 1.92 -5.57 -4.69
C PHE A 65 1.68 -4.05 -4.80
N SER A 66 2.43 -3.34 -5.64
CA SER A 66 2.64 -1.88 -5.55
C SER A 66 1.40 -1.02 -5.81
N ASN A 67 0.38 -1.55 -6.50
CA ASN A 67 -0.83 -0.78 -6.86
C ASN A 67 -1.97 -0.87 -5.84
N GLN A 68 -1.81 -1.69 -4.80
CA GLN A 68 -2.93 -2.11 -3.96
C GLN A 68 -2.60 -2.11 -2.46
N LEU A 69 -1.34 -2.35 -2.11
CA LEU A 69 -0.82 -2.34 -0.75
C LEU A 69 0.27 -1.26 -0.68
N PHE A 70 0.17 -0.39 0.33
CA PHE A 70 1.00 0.79 0.50
C PHE A 70 1.64 0.75 1.89
N GLY A 71 2.95 1.00 1.99
CA GLY A 71 3.67 1.06 3.26
C GLY A 71 3.81 -0.28 3.98
N LEU A 72 3.74 -1.39 3.25
CA LEU A 72 3.90 -2.76 3.76
C LEU A 72 5.11 -3.47 3.14
N GLU A 73 6.05 -2.74 2.55
CA GLU A 73 7.16 -3.28 1.78
C GLU A 73 7.97 -4.30 2.57
N ASP A 74 8.30 -4.00 3.83
CA ASP A 74 9.09 -4.90 4.69
C ASP A 74 8.33 -6.20 5.01
N ALA A 75 7.03 -6.12 5.27
CA ALA A 75 6.19 -7.29 5.53
C ALA A 75 6.02 -8.15 4.27
N LEU A 76 5.92 -7.52 3.10
CA LEU A 76 5.81 -8.19 1.81
C LEU A 76 7.12 -8.84 1.38
N GLU A 77 8.25 -8.15 1.54
CA GLU A 77 9.58 -8.69 1.28
C GLU A 77 9.83 -9.92 2.15
N ARG A 78 9.55 -9.82 3.46
CA ARG A 78 9.62 -10.94 4.39
C ARG A 78 8.74 -12.11 3.96
N LEU A 79 7.48 -11.84 3.57
CA LEU A 79 6.57 -12.87 3.09
C LEU A 79 7.13 -13.59 1.85
N VAL A 80 7.70 -12.85 0.90
CA VAL A 80 8.24 -13.47 -0.32
C VAL A 80 9.53 -14.24 -0.03
N GLU A 81 10.48 -13.65 0.69
CA GLU A 81 11.80 -14.23 0.90
C GLU A 81 11.85 -15.30 1.99
N GLU A 82 11.05 -15.20 3.04
CA GLU A 82 11.02 -16.19 4.12
C GLU A 82 9.99 -17.31 3.89
N TYR A 83 8.92 -17.06 3.13
CA TYR A 83 7.88 -18.05 2.88
C TYR A 83 7.83 -18.53 1.43
N PHE A 84 7.50 -17.66 0.47
CA PHE A 84 7.25 -18.11 -0.91
C PHE A 84 8.49 -18.67 -1.61
N HIS A 85 9.64 -18.02 -1.47
CA HIS A 85 10.87 -18.42 -2.13
C HIS A 85 11.41 -19.78 -1.62
N PRO A 86 11.53 -20.03 -0.29
CA PRO A 86 11.82 -21.35 0.25
C PRO A 86 10.80 -22.41 -0.15
N SER A 87 9.50 -22.06 -0.15
CA SER A 87 8.43 -22.98 -0.51
C SER A 87 8.47 -23.39 -1.98
N ALA A 88 8.80 -22.46 -2.87
CA ALA A 88 9.03 -22.71 -4.30
C ALA A 88 10.20 -23.68 -4.55
N LYS A 89 11.17 -23.72 -3.63
CA LYS A 89 12.31 -24.65 -3.66
C LYS A 89 12.05 -25.98 -2.94
N ARG A 90 10.79 -26.27 -2.59
CA ARG A 90 10.36 -27.51 -1.91
C ARG A 90 10.96 -27.71 -0.51
N LEU A 91 11.37 -26.63 0.17
CA LEU A 91 11.82 -26.68 1.57
C LEU A 91 10.65 -26.89 2.54
N ASP A 92 10.94 -27.34 3.76
CA ASP A 92 9.92 -27.72 4.76
C ASP A 92 8.93 -26.60 5.14
N VAL A 93 9.27 -25.33 4.86
CA VAL A 93 8.39 -24.17 5.01
C VAL A 93 7.05 -24.37 4.30
N ARG A 94 7.02 -25.03 3.13
CA ARG A 94 5.79 -25.31 2.38
C ARG A 94 4.83 -26.28 3.09
N LYS A 95 5.32 -27.05 4.06
CA LYS A 95 4.54 -28.05 4.78
C LYS A 95 3.75 -27.46 5.95
N ARG A 96 3.50 -26.14 5.91
CA ARG A 96 2.87 -25.37 6.97
C ARG A 96 1.87 -24.38 6.37
N ILE A 97 0.79 -24.17 7.10
CA ILE A 97 -0.25 -23.19 6.76
C ILE A 97 0.33 -21.79 6.91
N LEU A 98 0.14 -20.93 5.91
CA LEU A 98 0.49 -19.50 6.02
C LEU A 98 -0.64 -18.77 6.74
N LEU A 99 -0.39 -18.25 7.94
CA LEU A 99 -1.34 -17.45 8.70
C LEU A 99 -0.92 -15.98 8.73
N LEU A 100 -1.64 -15.14 7.99
CA LEU A 100 -1.50 -13.69 8.04
C LEU A 100 -2.18 -13.15 9.30
N MET A 101 -1.42 -12.54 10.19
CA MET A 101 -1.92 -12.06 11.48
C MET A 101 -1.70 -10.56 11.61
N GLY A 102 -2.73 -9.79 11.94
CA GLY A 102 -2.63 -8.34 12.00
C GLY A 102 -3.92 -7.66 12.38
N PRO A 103 -3.93 -6.34 12.59
CA PRO A 103 -5.15 -5.61 12.93
C PRO A 103 -6.18 -5.63 11.79
N VAL A 104 -7.44 -5.34 12.11
CA VAL A 104 -8.53 -5.25 11.12
C VAL A 104 -8.20 -4.20 10.06
N SER A 105 -8.66 -4.37 8.83
CA SER A 105 -8.35 -3.42 7.74
C SER A 105 -6.84 -3.24 7.41
N GLY A 106 -5.93 -4.04 7.96
CA GLY A 106 -4.48 -3.98 7.70
C GLY A 106 -4.02 -4.61 6.37
N GLY A 107 -4.88 -4.71 5.35
CA GLY A 107 -4.49 -5.20 4.02
C GLY A 107 -4.35 -6.72 3.84
N LYS A 108 -4.56 -7.55 4.87
CA LYS A 108 -4.48 -9.03 4.78
C LYS A 108 -5.38 -9.66 3.71
N SER A 109 -6.68 -9.35 3.75
CA SER A 109 -7.62 -9.89 2.77
C SER A 109 -7.36 -9.33 1.37
N THR A 110 -6.88 -8.09 1.27
CA THR A 110 -6.43 -7.50 0.01
C THR A 110 -5.25 -8.29 -0.56
N LEU A 111 -4.26 -8.64 0.26
CA LEU A 111 -3.12 -9.47 -0.14
C LEU A 111 -3.57 -10.82 -0.69
N VAL A 112 -4.45 -11.53 0.00
CA VAL A 112 -4.97 -12.82 -0.49
C VAL A 112 -5.77 -12.65 -1.78
N THR A 113 -6.59 -11.60 -1.88
CA THR A 113 -7.33 -11.27 -3.11
C THR A 113 -6.39 -11.00 -4.29
N MET A 114 -5.28 -10.31 -4.04
CA MET A 114 -4.25 -10.08 -5.07
C MET A 114 -3.62 -11.38 -5.53
N LEU A 115 -3.27 -12.29 -4.61
CA LEU A 115 -2.73 -13.60 -4.98
C LEU A 115 -3.70 -14.42 -5.83
N LYS A 116 -4.99 -14.43 -5.45
CA LYS A 116 -6.05 -15.12 -6.23
C LYS A 116 -6.20 -14.53 -7.64
N ARG A 117 -6.40 -13.21 -7.77
CA ARG A 117 -6.49 -12.54 -9.08
C ARG A 117 -5.21 -12.65 -9.91
N GLY A 118 -4.07 -12.62 -9.23
CA GLY A 118 -2.75 -12.85 -9.82
C GLY A 118 -2.69 -14.24 -10.45
N LEU A 119 -3.14 -15.28 -9.73
CA LEU A 119 -3.15 -16.66 -10.21
C LEU A 119 -4.06 -16.83 -11.43
N GLU A 120 -5.25 -16.22 -11.42
CA GLU A 120 -6.14 -16.21 -12.58
C GLU A 120 -5.45 -15.59 -13.80
N THR A 121 -4.83 -14.43 -13.63
CA THR A 121 -4.15 -13.72 -14.72
C THR A 121 -2.91 -14.48 -15.18
N TYR A 122 -2.12 -15.00 -14.26
CA TYR A 122 -0.88 -15.71 -14.55
C TYR A 122 -1.13 -17.02 -15.28
N SER A 123 -2.21 -17.75 -14.96
CA SER A 123 -2.59 -18.99 -15.66
C SER A 123 -2.84 -18.82 -17.16
N ARG A 124 -3.18 -17.59 -17.58
CA ARG A 124 -3.39 -17.21 -19.00
C ARG A 124 -2.08 -16.88 -19.74
N THR A 125 -0.96 -16.79 -19.03
CA THR A 125 0.36 -16.58 -19.65
C THR A 125 1.02 -17.92 -20.01
N ASP A 126 2.03 -17.90 -20.88
CA ASP A 126 2.81 -19.11 -21.20
C ASP A 126 3.63 -19.63 -20.02
N ARG A 127 4.08 -18.73 -19.13
CA ARG A 127 4.85 -19.05 -17.92
C ARG A 127 3.99 -19.64 -16.80
N GLY A 128 2.73 -19.24 -16.72
CA GLY A 128 1.76 -19.76 -15.77
C GLY A 128 0.85 -20.86 -16.32
N ALA A 129 1.07 -21.31 -17.56
CA ALA A 129 0.28 -22.37 -18.18
C ALA A 129 0.23 -23.63 -17.30
N ILE A 130 -0.97 -24.19 -17.19
CA ILE A 130 -1.25 -25.36 -16.36
C ILE A 130 -2.18 -26.31 -17.12
N PHE A 131 -1.90 -27.59 -16.96
CA PHE A 131 -2.56 -28.68 -17.66
C PHE A 131 -3.10 -29.69 -16.66
N ALA A 132 -4.21 -30.32 -17.01
CA ALA A 132 -4.92 -31.29 -16.18
C ALA A 132 -5.43 -32.46 -17.03
N ILE A 133 -5.64 -33.62 -16.38
CA ILE A 133 -6.33 -34.75 -17.00
C ILE A 133 -7.75 -34.32 -17.38
N LYS A 134 -8.12 -34.48 -18.64
CA LYS A 134 -9.39 -33.99 -19.18
C LYS A 134 -10.59 -34.61 -18.46
N GLY A 135 -11.51 -33.75 -18.03
CA GLY A 135 -12.72 -34.17 -17.29
C GLY A 135 -12.47 -34.60 -15.84
N CYS A 136 -11.26 -34.41 -15.30
CA CYS A 136 -11.01 -34.62 -13.88
C CYS A 136 -11.65 -33.49 -13.04
N PRO A 137 -12.53 -33.80 -12.06
CA PRO A 137 -13.18 -32.77 -11.23
C PRO A 137 -12.23 -32.03 -10.28
N MET A 138 -11.02 -32.57 -10.09
CA MET A 138 -9.94 -32.03 -9.25
C MET A 138 -8.81 -31.37 -10.05
N HIS A 139 -8.93 -31.30 -11.38
CA HIS A 139 -7.89 -30.75 -12.24
C HIS A 139 -6.51 -31.40 -12.01
N GLU A 140 -6.52 -32.72 -11.91
CA GLU A 140 -5.36 -33.52 -11.50
C GLU A 140 -4.17 -33.38 -12.46
N ASP A 141 -2.95 -33.37 -11.88
CA ASP A 141 -1.70 -33.28 -12.62
C ASP A 141 -1.54 -34.51 -13.54
N PRO A 142 -1.40 -34.34 -14.87
CA PRO A 142 -1.15 -35.47 -15.76
C PRO A 142 0.08 -36.30 -15.38
N LEU A 143 1.09 -35.70 -14.75
CA LEU A 143 2.28 -36.42 -14.30
C LEU A 143 2.00 -37.47 -13.22
N HIS A 144 0.83 -37.42 -12.56
CA HIS A 144 0.42 -38.47 -11.62
C HIS A 144 0.16 -39.81 -12.30
N LEU A 145 -0.03 -39.85 -13.63
CA LEU A 145 -0.12 -41.07 -14.44
C LEU A 145 1.19 -41.88 -14.43
N ILE A 146 2.34 -41.24 -14.18
CA ILE A 146 3.64 -41.92 -14.18
C ILE A 146 3.75 -42.82 -12.93
N PRO A 147 3.98 -44.14 -13.11
CA PRO A 147 4.14 -45.09 -12.02
C PRO A 147 5.24 -44.69 -11.04
N GLN A 148 5.00 -44.91 -9.74
CA GLN A 148 5.90 -44.48 -8.67
C GLN A 148 7.36 -44.93 -8.85
N HIS A 149 7.58 -46.13 -9.39
CA HIS A 149 8.92 -46.70 -9.59
C HIS A 149 9.72 -46.03 -10.72
N LEU A 150 9.06 -45.35 -11.66
CA LEU A 150 9.71 -44.62 -12.78
C LEU A 150 9.98 -43.14 -12.47
N ARG A 151 9.50 -42.62 -11.33
CA ARG A 151 9.59 -41.18 -11.03
C ARG A 151 11.01 -40.70 -10.73
N ASN A 152 11.89 -41.58 -10.26
CA ASN A 152 13.30 -41.25 -10.10
C ASN A 152 13.97 -41.11 -11.48
N ASP A 153 13.74 -42.07 -12.38
CA ASP A 153 14.24 -42.00 -13.75
C ASP A 153 13.69 -40.76 -14.48
N PHE A 154 12.40 -40.46 -14.29
CA PHE A 154 11.78 -39.25 -14.83
C PHE A 154 12.43 -37.96 -14.29
N PHE A 155 12.79 -37.92 -13.01
CA PHE A 155 13.50 -36.78 -12.45
C PHE A 155 14.91 -36.65 -13.03
N ASP A 156 15.63 -37.76 -13.20
CA ASP A 156 16.98 -37.74 -13.76
C ASP A 156 16.99 -37.33 -15.24
N GLU A 157 15.96 -37.70 -16.01
CA GLU A 157 15.83 -37.37 -17.43
C GLU A 157 15.28 -35.94 -17.68
N TYR A 158 14.23 -35.53 -16.96
CA TYR A 158 13.50 -34.27 -17.23
C TYR A 158 13.74 -33.17 -16.19
N GLY A 159 14.38 -33.48 -15.06
CA GLY A 159 14.58 -32.54 -13.95
C GLY A 159 13.29 -32.19 -13.18
N VAL A 160 12.19 -32.90 -13.43
CA VAL A 160 10.87 -32.62 -12.87
C VAL A 160 10.54 -33.62 -11.76
N ARG A 161 10.24 -33.11 -10.56
CA ARG A 161 9.83 -33.94 -9.41
C ARG A 161 8.31 -34.07 -9.36
N ILE A 162 7.86 -35.31 -9.38
CA ILE A 162 6.45 -35.69 -9.27
C ILE A 162 6.13 -36.03 -7.81
N GLU A 163 5.13 -35.38 -7.25
CA GLU A 163 4.63 -35.57 -5.88
C GLU A 163 3.12 -35.80 -5.92
N GLY A 164 2.60 -36.70 -5.08
CA GLY A 164 1.18 -37.09 -5.07
C GLY A 164 0.89 -38.33 -5.93
N ASN A 165 -0.35 -38.82 -5.87
CA ASN A 165 -0.80 -40.04 -6.53
C ASN A 165 -2.10 -39.78 -7.29
N LEU A 166 -2.31 -40.56 -8.34
CA LEU A 166 -3.51 -40.51 -9.17
C LEU A 166 -4.77 -40.78 -8.32
N SER A 167 -5.79 -39.96 -8.50
CA SER A 167 -7.04 -40.01 -7.76
C SER A 167 -7.79 -41.31 -8.05
N PRO A 168 -8.59 -41.83 -7.10
CA PRO A 168 -9.33 -43.08 -7.30
C PRO A 168 -10.20 -43.07 -8.57
N LEU A 169 -10.78 -41.92 -8.91
CA LEU A 169 -11.57 -41.75 -10.12
C LEU A 169 -10.72 -41.90 -11.38
N ASN A 170 -9.57 -41.23 -11.48
CA ASN A 170 -8.73 -41.32 -12.66
C ASN A 170 -7.97 -42.65 -12.76
N VAL A 171 -7.69 -43.33 -11.64
CA VAL A 171 -7.20 -44.73 -11.66
C VAL A 171 -8.22 -45.63 -12.37
N MET A 172 -9.50 -45.54 -11.96
CA MET A 172 -10.57 -46.31 -12.58
C MET A 172 -10.75 -45.96 -14.06
N ARG A 173 -10.71 -44.66 -14.43
CA ARG A 173 -10.80 -44.22 -15.83
C ARG A 173 -9.64 -44.73 -16.67
N LEU A 174 -8.41 -44.68 -16.15
CA LEU A 174 -7.22 -45.20 -16.84
C LEU A 174 -7.37 -46.69 -17.15
N GLU A 175 -7.86 -47.49 -16.21
CA GLU A 175 -8.09 -48.93 -16.42
C GLU A 175 -9.23 -49.20 -17.41
N GLN A 176 -10.38 -48.53 -17.26
CA GLN A 176 -11.60 -48.84 -18.01
C GLN A 176 -11.69 -48.16 -19.38
N GLU A 177 -11.28 -46.91 -19.50
CA GLU A 177 -11.41 -46.10 -20.72
C GLU A 177 -10.17 -46.23 -21.63
N TYR A 178 -8.98 -46.35 -21.02
CA TYR A 178 -7.69 -46.30 -21.74
C TYR A 178 -6.93 -47.64 -21.73
N GLY A 179 -7.48 -48.69 -21.11
CA GLY A 179 -6.82 -50.00 -21.04
C GLY A 179 -5.43 -49.95 -20.39
N SER A 180 -5.26 -49.07 -19.40
CA SER A 180 -4.00 -48.80 -18.69
C SER A 180 -2.87 -48.19 -19.53
N ARG A 181 -3.16 -47.70 -20.74
CA ARG A 181 -2.19 -46.96 -21.57
C ARG A 181 -2.17 -45.49 -21.16
N ILE A 182 -1.13 -45.08 -20.44
CA ILE A 182 -1.02 -43.72 -19.93
C ILE A 182 -0.80 -42.71 -21.06
N GLU A 183 -0.15 -43.12 -22.14
CA GLU A 183 0.21 -42.30 -23.30
C GLU A 183 -1.01 -41.75 -24.06
N ASP A 184 -2.15 -42.45 -23.99
CA ASP A 184 -3.39 -42.10 -24.68
C ASP A 184 -4.30 -41.18 -23.87
N VAL A 185 -4.01 -40.97 -22.58
CA VAL A 185 -4.87 -40.18 -21.69
C VAL A 185 -4.95 -38.74 -22.17
N VAL A 186 -6.17 -38.23 -22.34
CA VAL A 186 -6.38 -36.86 -22.82
C VAL A 186 -6.09 -35.84 -21.71
N VAL A 187 -5.31 -34.83 -22.05
CA VAL A 187 -4.90 -33.70 -21.20
C VAL A 187 -5.44 -32.42 -21.81
N GLU A 188 -5.88 -31.49 -20.97
CA GLU A 188 -6.35 -30.16 -21.38
C GLU A 188 -5.62 -29.05 -20.61
N ARG A 189 -5.46 -27.88 -21.24
CA ARG A 189 -5.05 -26.67 -20.52
C ARG A 189 -6.23 -26.13 -19.73
N ILE A 190 -5.99 -25.82 -18.46
CA ILE A 190 -6.97 -25.20 -17.58
C ILE A 190 -6.58 -23.76 -17.22
N PHE A 191 -7.56 -22.99 -16.76
CA PHE A 191 -7.36 -21.62 -16.31
C PHE A 191 -7.93 -21.47 -14.91
N PHE A 192 -7.17 -20.82 -14.04
CA PHE A 192 -7.64 -20.60 -12.68
C PHE A 192 -8.75 -19.56 -12.65
N SER A 193 -9.70 -19.80 -11.74
CA SER A 193 -10.86 -18.95 -11.51
C SER A 193 -11.45 -19.24 -10.14
N GLU A 194 -11.60 -18.20 -9.32
CA GLU A 194 -12.35 -18.28 -8.06
C GLU A 194 -13.84 -18.53 -8.35
N ASP A 195 -14.43 -17.77 -9.28
CA ASP A 195 -15.86 -17.88 -9.63
C ASP A 195 -16.25 -19.26 -10.16
N ARG A 196 -15.38 -19.89 -10.97
CA ARG A 196 -15.61 -21.25 -11.50
C ARG A 196 -15.07 -22.34 -10.59
N ARG A 197 -14.47 -22.00 -9.45
CA ARG A 197 -13.87 -22.93 -8.49
C ARG A 197 -12.84 -23.85 -9.17
N THR A 198 -11.89 -23.24 -9.88
CA THR A 198 -10.80 -23.95 -10.58
C THR A 198 -9.46 -23.44 -10.08
N GLY A 199 -8.77 -24.26 -9.29
CA GLY A 199 -7.48 -23.96 -8.66
C GLY A 199 -7.52 -22.89 -7.57
N ILE A 200 -8.70 -22.35 -7.25
CA ILE A 200 -8.89 -21.36 -6.19
C ILE A 200 -10.13 -21.75 -5.40
N GLY A 201 -9.95 -22.00 -4.10
CA GLY A 201 -11.02 -22.28 -3.14
C GLY A 201 -11.02 -21.26 -2.01
N THR A 202 -12.20 -21.03 -1.43
CA THR A 202 -12.39 -20.06 -0.34
C THR A 202 -13.35 -20.67 0.68
N PHE A 203 -12.89 -20.81 1.92
CA PHE A 203 -13.70 -21.29 3.04
C PHE A 203 -13.85 -20.22 4.11
N SER A 204 -15.09 -19.99 4.53
CA SER A 204 -15.42 -19.17 5.69
C SER A 204 -16.16 -20.04 6.71
N PRO A 205 -15.73 -20.09 7.97
CA PRO A 205 -16.37 -20.89 9.00
C PRO A 205 -17.78 -20.37 9.26
N SER A 206 -18.75 -21.28 9.22
CA SER A 206 -20.10 -21.08 9.78
C SER A 206 -20.10 -21.42 11.28
N ASP A 207 -21.27 -21.44 11.95
CA ASP A 207 -21.34 -21.91 13.35
C ASP A 207 -20.66 -23.28 13.48
N PRO A 208 -19.65 -23.45 14.37
CA PRO A 208 -18.87 -24.69 14.50
C PRO A 208 -19.73 -25.96 14.67
N LYS A 209 -20.92 -25.85 15.25
CA LYS A 209 -21.83 -27.00 15.44
C LYS A 209 -22.50 -27.46 14.16
N SER A 210 -22.50 -26.63 13.13
CA SER A 210 -23.14 -26.86 11.84
C SER A 210 -22.15 -27.09 10.69
N GLN A 211 -20.84 -27.03 10.97
CA GLN A 211 -19.80 -27.23 9.95
C GLN A 211 -19.72 -28.70 9.54
N ASP A 212 -19.85 -28.96 8.23
CA ASP A 212 -19.66 -30.29 7.65
C ASP A 212 -18.31 -30.38 6.96
N ILE A 213 -17.56 -31.44 7.26
CA ILE A 213 -16.25 -31.67 6.65
C ILE A 213 -16.34 -31.96 5.15
N ALA A 214 -17.53 -32.33 4.67
CA ALA A 214 -17.83 -32.47 3.27
C ALA A 214 -17.61 -31.17 2.49
N ASP A 215 -17.79 -30.00 3.13
CA ASP A 215 -17.54 -28.70 2.49
C ASP A 215 -16.07 -28.55 2.07
N LEU A 216 -15.14 -29.18 2.80
CA LEU A 216 -13.72 -29.19 2.44
C LEU A 216 -13.36 -30.36 1.54
N THR A 217 -13.87 -31.55 1.83
CA THR A 217 -13.33 -32.80 1.27
C THR A 217 -14.14 -33.39 0.12
N GLY A 218 -15.38 -32.92 -0.07
CA GLY A 218 -16.34 -33.48 -1.00
C GLY A 218 -17.37 -34.38 -0.31
N SER A 219 -18.39 -34.80 -1.06
CA SER A 219 -19.57 -35.49 -0.51
C SER A 219 -19.94 -36.76 -1.27
N LEU A 220 -20.59 -37.70 -0.60
CA LEU A 220 -21.18 -38.87 -1.26
C LEU A 220 -22.46 -38.48 -2.01
N ASP A 221 -22.60 -38.99 -3.23
CA ASP A 221 -23.84 -38.85 -4.00
C ASP A 221 -24.71 -40.10 -3.86
N PHE A 222 -25.63 -40.06 -2.89
CA PHE A 222 -26.55 -41.16 -2.60
C PHE A 222 -27.40 -41.61 -3.79
N SER A 223 -27.64 -40.74 -4.78
CA SER A 223 -28.43 -41.11 -5.97
C SER A 223 -27.68 -42.08 -6.88
N THR A 224 -26.38 -41.90 -7.00
CA THR A 224 -25.48 -42.73 -7.82
C THR A 224 -25.05 -44.03 -7.12
N ILE A 225 -25.12 -44.09 -5.79
CA ILE A 225 -24.85 -45.33 -5.04
C ILE A 225 -25.81 -46.45 -5.45
N ALA A 226 -27.07 -46.12 -5.74
CA ALA A 226 -28.04 -47.11 -6.22
C ALA A 226 -27.67 -47.69 -7.61
N GLU A 227 -26.94 -46.93 -8.42
CA GLU A 227 -26.48 -47.34 -9.76
C GLU A 227 -25.18 -48.16 -9.68
N TYR A 228 -24.21 -47.72 -8.90
CA TYR A 228 -22.87 -48.34 -8.83
C TYR A 228 -22.71 -49.39 -7.72
N GLY A 229 -23.66 -49.45 -6.77
CA GLY A 229 -23.77 -50.52 -5.79
C GLY A 229 -22.82 -50.44 -4.59
N SER A 230 -21.94 -49.43 -4.49
CA SER A 230 -21.03 -49.26 -3.35
C SER A 230 -20.73 -47.80 -3.01
N GLU A 231 -20.71 -47.48 -1.72
CA GLU A 231 -20.20 -46.22 -1.16
C GLU A 231 -18.71 -45.99 -1.42
N SER A 232 -17.98 -47.03 -1.82
CA SER A 232 -16.53 -46.98 -2.11
C SER A 232 -16.23 -46.84 -3.61
N ASP A 233 -17.24 -46.81 -4.49
CA ASP A 233 -17.02 -46.56 -5.92
C ASP A 233 -16.66 -45.07 -6.11
N PRO A 234 -15.52 -44.74 -6.74
CA PRO A 234 -15.11 -43.35 -6.94
C PRO A 234 -16.13 -42.48 -7.69
N ARG A 235 -16.99 -43.08 -8.53
CA ARG A 235 -18.06 -42.36 -9.25
C ARG A 235 -19.23 -41.97 -8.34
N ALA A 236 -19.35 -42.62 -7.19
CA ALA A 236 -20.35 -42.26 -6.18
C ALA A 236 -19.89 -41.11 -5.27
N TYR A 237 -18.67 -40.59 -5.47
CA TYR A 237 -18.14 -39.46 -4.72
C TYR A 237 -18.06 -38.19 -5.57
N ARG A 238 -18.58 -37.09 -5.02
CA ARG A 238 -18.44 -35.77 -5.60
C ARG A 238 -17.16 -35.15 -5.06
N PHE A 239 -16.21 -34.93 -5.95
CA PHE A 239 -14.98 -34.20 -5.68
C PHE A 239 -15.24 -32.69 -5.81
N ASP A 240 -16.14 -32.19 -4.98
CA ASP A 240 -16.68 -30.82 -5.03
C ASP A 240 -16.40 -29.99 -3.78
N GLY A 241 -15.64 -30.53 -2.82
CA GLY A 241 -15.16 -29.80 -1.66
C GLY A 241 -14.14 -28.73 -2.05
N GLU A 242 -13.95 -27.75 -1.17
CA GLU A 242 -13.05 -26.63 -1.43
C GLU A 242 -11.60 -27.08 -1.68
N LEU A 243 -11.09 -28.09 -0.96
CA LEU A 243 -9.74 -28.64 -1.18
C LEU A 243 -9.63 -29.41 -2.51
N ASN A 244 -10.74 -29.96 -3.01
CA ASN A 244 -10.76 -30.57 -4.34
C ASN A 244 -10.63 -29.51 -5.44
N LYS A 245 -11.30 -28.37 -5.25
CA LYS A 245 -11.39 -27.28 -6.23
C LYS A 245 -10.18 -26.36 -6.21
N ALA A 246 -9.55 -26.17 -5.05
CA ALA A 246 -8.32 -25.41 -4.87
C ALA A 246 -7.05 -26.13 -5.37
N ASN A 247 -7.14 -27.43 -5.65
CA ASN A 247 -6.01 -28.24 -6.10
C ASN A 247 -5.24 -27.57 -7.25
N ARG A 248 -3.90 -27.66 -7.17
CA ARG A 248 -2.91 -27.01 -8.05
C ARG A 248 -2.76 -25.51 -7.84
N GLY A 249 -3.56 -24.86 -7.01
CA GLY A 249 -3.47 -23.43 -6.78
C GLY A 249 -3.51 -23.06 -5.30
N MET A 250 -4.60 -22.44 -4.85
CA MET A 250 -4.67 -21.81 -3.53
C MET A 250 -6.01 -22.07 -2.84
N MET A 251 -5.92 -22.31 -1.53
CA MET A 251 -7.04 -22.38 -0.63
C MET A 251 -6.96 -21.25 0.41
N GLU A 252 -7.97 -20.37 0.43
CA GLU A 252 -8.14 -19.34 1.45
C GLU A 252 -9.03 -19.83 2.59
N PHE A 253 -8.55 -19.71 3.83
CA PHE A 253 -9.36 -19.83 5.04
C PHE A 253 -9.56 -18.47 5.71
N GLN A 254 -10.77 -17.95 5.64
CA GLN A 254 -11.17 -16.74 6.33
C GLN A 254 -11.42 -17.07 7.80
N GLU A 255 -10.77 -16.39 8.75
CA GLU A 255 -10.97 -16.62 10.20
C GLU A 255 -10.76 -18.09 10.63
N MET A 256 -9.77 -18.77 10.04
CA MET A 256 -9.48 -20.21 10.24
C MET A 256 -9.50 -20.67 11.70
N LEU A 257 -9.05 -19.81 12.63
CA LEU A 257 -8.94 -20.13 14.06
C LEU A 257 -10.30 -20.31 14.76
N LYS A 258 -11.42 -20.00 14.09
CA LYS A 258 -12.79 -20.26 14.54
C LYS A 258 -13.31 -21.65 14.15
N CYS A 259 -12.60 -22.38 13.29
CA CYS A 259 -13.00 -23.73 12.86
C CYS A 259 -12.91 -24.73 14.02
N ASP A 260 -13.70 -25.81 13.93
CA ASP A 260 -13.58 -26.95 14.84
C ASP A 260 -12.17 -27.59 14.71
N GLU A 261 -11.63 -28.11 15.83
CA GLU A 261 -10.32 -28.77 15.87
C GLU A 261 -10.20 -29.88 14.81
N LYS A 262 -11.27 -30.64 14.53
CA LYS A 262 -11.29 -31.69 13.50
C LYS A 262 -10.93 -31.16 12.12
N PHE A 263 -11.42 -29.97 11.74
CA PHE A 263 -11.09 -29.37 10.46
C PHE A 263 -9.60 -29.05 10.38
N LEU A 264 -9.05 -28.46 11.45
CA LEU A 264 -7.64 -28.10 11.52
C LEU A 264 -6.74 -29.34 11.37
N TRP A 265 -7.12 -30.49 11.95
CA TRP A 265 -6.40 -31.74 11.78
C TRP A 265 -6.35 -32.25 10.34
N HIS A 266 -7.44 -32.11 9.57
CA HIS A 266 -7.43 -32.47 8.15
C HIS A 266 -6.50 -31.58 7.32
N LEU A 267 -6.41 -30.28 7.63
CA LEU A 267 -5.45 -29.37 6.99
C LEU A 267 -3.99 -29.72 7.32
N LEU A 268 -3.73 -30.29 8.50
CA LEU A 268 -2.40 -30.74 8.85
C LEU A 268 -1.91 -31.90 8.00
N SER A 269 -2.78 -32.88 7.72
CA SER A 269 -2.45 -33.99 6.83
C SER A 269 -2.14 -33.47 5.43
N LEU A 270 -2.98 -32.56 4.92
CA LEU A 270 -2.78 -31.98 3.58
C LEU A 270 -1.46 -31.21 3.47
N THR A 271 -1.18 -30.32 4.41
CA THR A 271 0.08 -29.55 4.39
C THR A 271 1.32 -30.42 4.53
N GLN A 272 1.28 -31.52 5.30
CA GLN A 272 2.46 -32.35 5.54
C GLN A 272 2.72 -33.40 4.48
N GLU A 273 1.66 -34.13 4.13
CA GLU A 273 1.72 -35.33 3.31
C GLU A 273 1.27 -35.07 1.87
N GLY A 274 0.75 -33.87 1.58
CA GLY A 274 0.18 -33.52 0.28
C GLY A 274 -1.10 -34.28 -0.02
N ASN A 275 -1.81 -34.76 1.01
CA ASN A 275 -3.03 -35.54 0.84
C ASN A 275 -4.03 -35.37 2.00
N PHE A 276 -5.30 -35.65 1.74
CA PHE A 276 -6.35 -35.65 2.76
C PHE A 276 -7.26 -36.87 2.64
N LYS A 277 -7.94 -37.21 3.73
CA LYS A 277 -8.90 -38.31 3.78
C LYS A 277 -10.30 -37.82 3.38
N ALA A 278 -10.86 -38.43 2.34
CA ALA A 278 -12.24 -38.22 1.89
C ALA A 278 -13.10 -39.45 2.23
N GLY A 279 -13.99 -39.32 3.21
CA GLY A 279 -14.91 -40.40 3.61
C GLY A 279 -14.22 -41.77 3.79
N ARG A 280 -14.75 -42.80 3.10
CA ARG A 280 -14.17 -44.16 3.09
C ARG A 280 -13.14 -44.40 1.98
N PHE A 281 -12.83 -43.41 1.15
CA PHE A 281 -11.93 -43.54 0.00
C PHE A 281 -10.45 -43.55 0.40
N ALA A 282 -9.57 -43.89 -0.55
CA ALA A 282 -8.13 -43.72 -0.39
C ALA A 282 -7.76 -42.24 -0.13
N LEU A 283 -6.55 -42.00 0.36
CA LEU A 283 -6.03 -40.63 0.52
C LEU A 283 -6.00 -39.94 -0.84
N ILE A 284 -6.59 -38.75 -0.93
CA ILE A 284 -6.63 -37.93 -2.13
C ILE A 284 -5.44 -36.99 -2.08
N SER A 285 -4.61 -37.00 -3.13
CA SER A 285 -3.47 -36.08 -3.24
C SER A 285 -3.92 -34.70 -3.73
N ALA A 286 -3.38 -33.64 -3.14
CA ALA A 286 -3.59 -32.28 -3.60
C ALA A 286 -2.32 -31.43 -3.38
N ASP A 287 -2.01 -30.59 -4.36
CA ASP A 287 -0.90 -29.62 -4.32
C ASP A 287 -1.48 -28.21 -4.29
N GLU A 288 -1.57 -27.61 -3.11
CA GLU A 288 -2.14 -26.28 -2.95
C GLU A 288 -1.45 -25.49 -1.84
N LEU A 289 -1.43 -24.17 -1.99
CA LEU A 289 -1.10 -23.27 -0.89
C LEU A 289 -2.31 -23.10 0.02
N ILE A 290 -2.15 -23.39 1.31
CA ILE A 290 -3.14 -23.03 2.33
C ILE A 290 -2.75 -21.70 2.96
N VAL A 291 -3.57 -20.67 2.74
CA VAL A 291 -3.42 -19.34 3.34
C VAL A 291 -4.63 -19.02 4.21
N ALA A 292 -4.38 -18.50 5.40
CA ALA A 292 -5.38 -18.06 6.34
C ALA A 292 -5.09 -16.64 6.81
N HIS A 293 -6.10 -15.92 7.27
CA HIS A 293 -5.91 -14.64 7.93
C HIS A 293 -6.77 -14.51 9.19
N THR A 294 -6.21 -13.81 10.19
CA THR A 294 -6.83 -13.64 11.52
C THR A 294 -6.46 -12.29 12.13
N ASN A 295 -7.24 -11.85 13.12
CA ASN A 295 -6.84 -10.75 13.99
C ASN A 295 -5.94 -11.22 15.15
N GLU A 296 -5.29 -10.27 15.82
CA GLU A 296 -4.35 -10.55 16.91
C GLU A 296 -5.05 -11.15 18.14
N THR A 297 -6.25 -10.69 18.48
CA THR A 297 -7.01 -11.17 19.64
C THR A 297 -7.31 -12.67 19.50
N GLU A 298 -7.84 -13.07 18.35
CA GLU A 298 -8.14 -14.47 18.03
C GLU A 298 -6.87 -15.33 18.02
N TYR A 299 -5.78 -14.81 17.45
CA TYR A 299 -4.50 -15.51 17.48
C TYR A 299 -3.97 -15.74 18.90
N ARG A 300 -4.03 -14.72 19.76
CA ARG A 300 -3.62 -14.84 21.17
C ARG A 300 -4.48 -15.86 21.92
N SER A 301 -5.80 -15.85 21.70
CA SER A 301 -6.72 -16.85 22.27
C SER A 301 -6.41 -18.27 21.78
N PHE A 302 -6.08 -18.43 20.49
CA PHE A 302 -5.72 -19.71 19.90
C PHE A 302 -4.44 -20.29 20.51
N ILE A 303 -3.38 -19.47 20.63
CA ILE A 303 -2.09 -19.89 21.20
C ILE A 303 -2.19 -20.19 22.70
N ALA A 304 -3.03 -19.47 23.44
CA ALA A 304 -3.22 -19.71 24.88
C ALA A 304 -3.92 -21.06 25.17
N ASN A 305 -4.63 -21.62 24.20
CA ASN A 305 -5.33 -22.89 24.37
C ASN A 305 -4.37 -24.08 24.16
N LYS A 306 -4.05 -24.80 25.25
CA LYS A 306 -3.17 -25.98 25.22
C LYS A 306 -3.60 -27.09 24.25
N LYS A 307 -4.89 -27.20 23.93
CA LYS A 307 -5.36 -28.19 22.93
C LYS A 307 -4.78 -27.95 21.53
N ASN A 308 -4.45 -26.69 21.23
CA ASN A 308 -3.93 -26.27 19.93
C ASN A 308 -2.40 -26.37 19.83
N GLU A 309 -1.69 -26.77 20.90
CA GLU A 309 -0.22 -26.76 20.95
C GLU A 309 0.42 -27.54 19.80
N ALA A 310 -0.18 -28.67 19.41
CA ALA A 310 0.27 -29.47 18.27
C ALA A 310 0.18 -28.73 16.92
N LEU A 311 -0.77 -27.81 16.79
CA LEU A 311 -1.00 -27.01 15.57
C LEU A 311 0.03 -25.89 15.42
N HIS A 312 0.65 -25.42 16.51
CA HIS A 312 1.58 -24.28 16.47
C HIS A 312 2.77 -24.54 15.54
N SER A 313 3.32 -25.75 15.57
CA SER A 313 4.46 -26.15 14.72
C SER A 313 4.12 -26.24 13.22
N ARG A 314 2.82 -26.23 12.89
CA ARG A 314 2.27 -26.43 11.54
C ARG A 314 1.76 -25.15 10.90
N ILE A 315 1.87 -24.03 11.60
CA ILE A 315 1.45 -22.72 11.13
C ILE A 315 2.70 -21.82 11.07
N ILE A 316 2.86 -21.12 9.96
CA ILE A 316 3.80 -20.00 9.84
C ILE A 316 3.00 -18.72 9.99
N VAL A 317 3.29 -17.97 11.04
CA VAL A 317 2.63 -16.71 11.31
C VAL A 317 3.41 -15.60 10.64
N MET A 318 2.75 -14.86 9.75
CA MET A 318 3.29 -13.67 9.10
C MET A 318 2.55 -12.44 9.62
N PRO A 319 3.20 -11.62 10.47
CA PRO A 319 2.61 -10.36 10.91
C PRO A 319 2.40 -9.40 9.75
N VAL A 320 1.22 -8.79 9.67
CA VAL A 320 0.88 -7.74 8.71
C VAL A 320 0.38 -6.53 9.51
N PRO A 321 1.28 -5.62 9.92
CA PRO A 321 0.92 -4.44 10.69
C PRO A 321 0.20 -3.41 9.83
N TYR A 322 -0.29 -2.34 10.44
CA TYR A 322 -0.65 -1.14 9.69
C TYR A 322 0.59 -0.43 9.12
N ASN A 323 0.40 0.28 8.02
CA ASN A 323 1.37 1.23 7.50
C ASN A 323 1.69 2.31 8.54
N LEU A 324 2.98 2.70 8.59
CA LEU A 324 3.55 3.69 9.51
C LEU A 324 4.09 4.95 8.80
N ARG A 325 3.90 5.08 7.48
CA ARG A 325 4.29 6.24 6.67
C ARG A 325 3.09 7.10 6.31
N VAL A 326 3.21 8.41 6.46
CA VAL A 326 2.10 9.36 6.21
C VAL A 326 1.75 9.39 4.73
N SER A 327 2.77 9.46 3.87
CA SER A 327 2.64 9.44 2.40
C SER A 327 1.90 8.19 1.91
N GLU A 328 2.28 7.00 2.38
CA GLU A 328 1.62 5.75 2.00
C GLU A 328 0.17 5.66 2.51
N GLU A 329 -0.13 6.25 3.67
CA GLU A 329 -1.50 6.28 4.21
C GLU A 329 -2.41 7.22 3.39
N GLU A 330 -1.86 8.31 2.87
CA GLU A 330 -2.56 9.19 1.92
C GLU A 330 -2.96 8.43 0.65
N HIS A 331 -2.08 7.58 0.11
CA HIS A 331 -2.39 6.72 -1.04
C HIS A 331 -3.49 5.70 -0.72
N ILE A 332 -3.51 5.14 0.50
CA ILE A 332 -4.60 4.28 0.97
C ILE A 332 -5.94 5.03 0.90
N TYR A 333 -5.98 6.27 1.39
CA TYR A 333 -7.21 7.05 1.37
C TYR A 333 -7.65 7.44 -0.04
N GLU A 334 -6.72 7.89 -0.89
CA GLU A 334 -7.00 8.22 -2.28
C GLU A 334 -7.59 7.03 -3.04
N LYS A 335 -7.02 5.84 -2.85
CA LYS A 335 -7.53 4.60 -3.44
C LYS A 335 -8.96 4.33 -2.97
N MET A 336 -9.20 4.33 -1.66
CA MET A 336 -10.52 4.04 -1.10
C MET A 336 -11.60 5.04 -1.55
N ILE A 337 -11.24 6.32 -1.70
CA ILE A 337 -12.14 7.35 -2.22
C ILE A 337 -12.41 7.14 -3.71
N ARG A 338 -11.40 6.81 -4.52
CA ARG A 338 -11.55 6.54 -5.95
C ARG A 338 -12.46 5.34 -6.24
N GLU A 339 -12.44 4.34 -5.35
CA GLU A 339 -13.29 3.15 -5.44
C GLU A 339 -14.74 3.39 -4.96
N SER A 340 -15.05 4.60 -4.47
CA SER A 340 -16.36 4.96 -3.93
C SER A 340 -17.14 5.93 -4.82
N ASP A 341 -18.47 5.99 -4.63
CA ASP A 341 -19.36 6.89 -5.37
C ASP A 341 -19.18 8.39 -5.00
N VAL A 342 -18.32 8.71 -4.03
CA VAL A 342 -18.04 10.11 -3.62
C VAL A 342 -16.85 10.74 -4.34
N SER A 343 -16.35 10.11 -5.41
CA SER A 343 -15.20 10.58 -6.19
C SER A 343 -15.36 11.96 -6.85
N ASN A 344 -16.59 12.50 -6.93
CA ASN A 344 -16.88 13.80 -7.55
C ASN A 344 -16.67 15.01 -6.60
N VAL A 345 -16.26 14.80 -5.35
CA VAL A 345 -16.08 15.89 -4.38
C VAL A 345 -14.64 16.37 -4.39
N HIS A 346 -14.45 17.69 -4.41
CA HIS A 346 -13.11 18.27 -4.34
C HIS A 346 -12.52 18.10 -2.94
N ILE A 347 -11.35 17.48 -2.86
CA ILE A 347 -10.60 17.34 -1.61
C ILE A 347 -9.45 18.34 -1.68
N ALA A 348 -9.48 19.35 -0.81
CA ALA A 348 -8.43 20.36 -0.79
C ALA A 348 -7.07 19.71 -0.51
N PRO A 349 -5.98 20.21 -1.13
CA PRO A 349 -4.62 19.73 -0.87
C PRO A 349 -4.28 19.62 0.61
N HIS A 350 -3.45 18.62 0.95
CA HIS A 350 -3.03 18.25 2.31
C HIS A 350 -4.15 17.74 3.24
N THR A 351 -5.41 17.71 2.81
CA THR A 351 -6.52 17.20 3.63
C THR A 351 -6.32 15.74 4.02
N LEU A 352 -5.96 14.89 3.06
CA LEU A 352 -5.69 13.48 3.31
C LEU A 352 -4.38 13.30 4.08
N ARG A 353 -3.30 14.01 3.71
CA ARG A 353 -2.05 14.05 4.48
C ARG A 353 -2.26 14.33 5.97
N VAL A 354 -3.08 15.31 6.33
CA VAL A 354 -3.34 15.66 7.75
C VAL A 354 -4.14 14.57 8.48
N ALA A 355 -5.11 13.95 7.80
CA ALA A 355 -5.81 12.79 8.34
C ALA A 355 -4.86 11.60 8.54
N ALA A 356 -3.93 11.40 7.60
CA ALA A 356 -2.90 10.38 7.67
C ALA A 356 -1.95 10.63 8.84
N MET A 357 -1.47 11.87 9.06
CA MET A 357 -0.64 12.22 10.21
C MET A 357 -1.30 11.82 11.53
N PHE A 358 -2.57 12.17 11.72
CA PHE A 358 -3.33 11.76 12.91
C PHE A 358 -3.33 10.24 13.07
N THR A 359 -3.63 9.52 11.99
CA THR A 359 -3.73 8.06 12.01
C THR A 359 -2.39 7.39 12.31
N ILE A 360 -1.30 7.84 11.68
CA ILE A 360 0.04 7.32 11.94
C ILE A 360 0.46 7.57 13.39
N LEU A 361 0.19 8.77 13.94
CA LEU A 361 0.45 9.06 15.36
C LEU A 361 -0.28 8.08 16.31
N THR A 362 -1.45 7.57 15.93
CA THR A 362 -2.18 6.57 16.73
C THR A 362 -1.55 5.17 16.70
N ARG A 363 -0.68 4.89 15.71
CA ARG A 363 -0.06 3.58 15.45
C ARG A 363 1.39 3.50 15.92
N LEU A 364 2.05 4.65 16.04
CA LEU A 364 3.41 4.77 16.55
C LEU A 364 3.46 4.56 18.07
N LYS A 365 4.51 3.88 18.52
CA LYS A 365 4.89 3.79 19.93
C LYS A 365 5.86 4.91 20.28
N ASP A 366 5.75 5.38 21.52
CA ASP A 366 6.67 6.37 22.06
C ASP A 366 8.12 5.86 21.95
N PRO A 367 9.05 6.63 21.38
CA PRO A 367 10.43 6.19 21.24
C PRO A 367 11.08 6.03 22.62
N LYS A 368 12.02 5.08 22.75
CA LYS A 368 12.80 4.92 23.99
C LYS A 368 13.81 6.06 24.17
N ARG A 369 14.20 6.69 23.06
CA ARG A 369 15.15 7.79 22.97
C ARG A 369 14.48 9.14 23.31
N PRO A 370 14.92 9.86 24.35
CA PRO A 370 14.26 11.11 24.80
C PRO A 370 14.49 12.31 23.88
N ASP A 371 15.45 12.25 22.95
CA ASP A 371 15.74 13.28 21.94
C ASP A 371 14.73 13.31 20.77
N ILE A 372 13.91 12.26 20.66
CA ILE A 372 12.97 12.04 19.57
C ILE A 372 11.55 12.10 20.13
N ASP A 373 10.71 12.96 19.57
CA ASP A 373 9.28 12.95 19.84
C ASP A 373 8.52 12.19 18.73
N LEU A 374 7.22 11.95 18.94
CA LEU A 374 6.40 11.23 17.97
C LEU A 374 6.33 11.92 16.60
N ILE A 375 6.42 13.25 16.53
CA ILE A 375 6.38 14.00 15.27
C ILE A 375 7.67 13.78 14.48
N LYS A 376 8.83 13.90 15.13
CA LYS A 376 10.11 13.57 14.51
C LYS A 376 10.14 12.12 14.05
N LYS A 377 9.67 11.18 14.88
CA LYS A 377 9.58 9.76 14.53
C LYS A 377 8.70 9.53 13.30
N MET A 378 7.51 10.14 13.25
CA MET A 378 6.60 10.09 12.10
C MET A 378 7.27 10.60 10.82
N ARG A 379 7.96 11.75 10.88
CA ARG A 379 8.68 12.33 9.73
C ARG A 379 9.83 11.45 9.26
N LEU A 380 10.62 10.91 10.18
CA LEU A 380 11.70 9.97 9.88
C LEU A 380 11.19 8.71 9.18
N TYR A 381 10.09 8.14 9.65
CA TYR A 381 9.49 6.96 9.03
C TYR A 381 8.93 7.27 7.63
N ASP A 382 8.40 8.48 7.42
CA ASP A 382 7.95 8.99 6.11
C ASP A 382 9.10 9.30 5.14
N GLY A 383 10.36 9.13 5.56
CA GLY A 383 11.56 9.38 4.74
C GLY A 383 11.98 10.85 4.69
N GLU A 384 11.43 11.71 5.54
CA GLU A 384 11.85 13.11 5.61
C GLU A 384 13.25 13.23 6.25
N THR A 385 14.10 14.11 5.70
CA THR A 385 15.41 14.40 6.28
C THR A 385 15.25 15.27 7.53
N VAL A 386 15.58 14.70 8.69
CA VAL A 386 15.61 15.42 9.97
C VAL A 386 17.06 15.64 10.39
N GLU A 387 17.41 16.89 10.70
CA GLU A 387 18.77 17.27 11.11
C GLU A 387 19.25 16.43 12.31
N GLY A 388 20.45 15.86 12.18
CA GLY A 388 21.07 15.03 13.22
C GLY A 388 20.76 13.53 13.15
N TYR A 389 19.98 13.08 12.17
CA TYR A 389 19.64 11.66 11.99
C TYR A 389 19.95 11.17 10.57
N ASN A 390 20.40 9.92 10.46
CA ASN A 390 20.66 9.24 9.19
C ASN A 390 19.74 8.03 9.01
N THR A 391 19.89 7.30 7.90
CA THR A 391 19.09 6.11 7.60
C THR A 391 19.28 4.98 8.61
N ILE A 392 20.48 4.82 9.18
CA ILE A 392 20.79 3.80 10.20
C ILE A 392 20.01 4.07 11.49
N ASP A 393 19.92 5.34 11.91
CA ASP A 393 19.11 5.73 13.07
C ASP A 393 17.64 5.34 12.88
N VAL A 394 17.11 5.46 11.65
CA VAL A 394 15.73 5.07 11.34
C VAL A 394 15.54 3.56 11.45
N GLU A 395 16.49 2.76 10.96
CA GLU A 395 16.43 1.29 11.10
C GLU A 395 16.51 0.84 12.55
N GLU A 396 17.34 1.50 13.37
CA GLU A 396 17.41 1.24 14.81
C GLU A 396 16.08 1.54 15.51
N LEU A 397 15.45 2.67 15.16
CA LEU A 397 14.12 3.04 15.67
C LEU A 397 13.04 2.00 15.31
N GLN A 398 13.03 1.54 14.05
CA GLN A 398 12.10 0.51 13.58
C GLN A 398 12.29 -0.83 14.31
N ARG A 399 13.52 -1.14 14.73
CA ARG A 399 13.83 -2.37 15.48
C ARG A 399 13.49 -2.26 16.99
N GLU A 400 13.17 -1.08 17.51
CA GLU A 400 12.84 -0.91 18.94
C GLU A 400 11.61 -1.71 19.38
N TYR A 401 10.64 -1.88 18.45
CA TYR A 401 9.33 -2.47 18.69
C TYR A 401 8.91 -3.38 17.52
N GLN A 402 8.90 -4.69 17.75
CA GLN A 402 8.47 -5.66 16.72
C GLN A 402 6.95 -5.64 16.45
N ASP A 403 6.16 -5.09 17.37
CA ASP A 403 4.70 -5.03 17.33
C ASP A 403 4.18 -3.59 17.08
N GLU A 404 5.03 -2.68 16.60
CA GLU A 404 4.61 -1.34 16.18
C GLU A 404 3.67 -1.43 14.97
N GLY A 405 2.61 -0.60 14.94
CA GLY A 405 1.58 -0.69 13.90
C GLY A 405 0.55 -1.82 14.08
N MET A 406 0.65 -2.64 15.12
CA MET A 406 -0.38 -3.67 15.42
C MET A 406 -1.62 -3.11 16.12
N LYS A 407 -1.57 -1.85 16.55
CA LYS A 407 -2.66 -1.11 17.22
C LYS A 407 -2.78 0.29 16.63
N GLY A 408 -3.88 0.96 16.96
CA GLY A 408 -4.20 2.32 16.48
C GLY A 408 -5.46 2.31 15.63
N ILE A 409 -5.75 3.48 15.05
CA ILE A 409 -6.93 3.69 14.22
C ILE A 409 -6.77 3.01 12.87
N ASP A 410 -7.81 2.28 12.48
CA ASP A 410 -7.87 1.60 11.20
C ASP A 410 -8.27 2.55 10.06
N PRO A 411 -7.81 2.32 8.83
CA PRO A 411 -8.14 3.21 7.70
C PRO A 411 -9.64 3.38 7.43
N ARG A 412 -10.47 2.36 7.70
CA ARG A 412 -11.92 2.44 7.43
C ARG A 412 -12.60 3.43 8.36
N TYR A 413 -12.18 3.53 9.62
CA TYR A 413 -12.68 4.57 10.52
C TYR A 413 -12.50 5.96 9.89
N VAL A 414 -11.29 6.29 9.44
CA VAL A 414 -10.96 7.61 8.87
C VAL A 414 -11.76 7.89 7.61
N ILE A 415 -11.85 6.92 6.70
CA ILE A 415 -12.62 7.06 5.47
C ILE A 415 -14.12 7.21 5.75
N ASN A 416 -14.66 6.52 6.75
CA ASN A 416 -16.05 6.71 7.17
C ASN A 416 -16.27 8.14 7.70
N ARG A 417 -15.31 8.72 8.43
CA ARG A 417 -15.39 10.12 8.88
C ARG A 417 -15.27 11.10 7.70
N ILE A 418 -14.37 10.86 6.76
CA ILE A 418 -14.25 11.69 5.54
C ILE A 418 -15.55 11.63 4.73
N SER A 419 -16.05 10.43 4.44
CA SER A 419 -17.30 10.21 3.68
C SER A 419 -18.50 10.85 4.37
N SER A 420 -18.62 10.72 5.70
CA SER A 420 -19.68 11.38 6.47
C SER A 420 -19.60 12.91 6.38
N THR A 421 -18.38 13.46 6.29
CA THR A 421 -18.16 14.90 6.14
C THR A 421 -18.58 15.37 4.75
N ILE A 422 -18.23 14.61 3.72
CA ILE A 422 -18.63 14.86 2.33
C ILE A 422 -20.16 14.90 2.20
N ILE A 423 -20.86 13.91 2.76
CA ILE A 423 -22.32 13.81 2.65
C ILE A 423 -23.03 14.96 3.40
N ARG A 424 -22.49 15.41 4.53
CA ARG A 424 -23.11 16.47 5.34
C ARG A 424 -22.90 17.87 4.78
N LYS A 425 -21.86 18.09 3.96
CA LYS A 425 -21.50 19.42 3.47
C LYS A 425 -22.27 19.70 2.18
N GLU A 426 -23.02 20.80 2.16
CA GLU A 426 -23.76 21.25 0.98
C GLU A 426 -22.83 21.70 -0.17
N VAL A 427 -21.62 22.15 0.19
CA VAL A 427 -20.58 22.52 -0.77
C VAL A 427 -19.77 21.27 -1.16
N PRO A 428 -19.55 21.00 -2.46
CA PRO A 428 -18.82 19.82 -2.94
C PRO A 428 -17.30 19.97 -2.78
N SER A 429 -16.85 20.39 -1.59
CA SER A 429 -15.46 20.61 -1.26
C SER A 429 -15.19 20.39 0.22
N ILE A 430 -14.21 19.55 0.57
CA ILE A 430 -13.78 19.36 1.96
C ILE A 430 -12.33 19.85 2.16
N ASN A 431 -12.00 20.28 3.38
CA ASN A 431 -10.65 20.69 3.77
C ASN A 431 -10.14 19.94 5.00
N ALA A 432 -8.86 20.11 5.34
CA ALA A 432 -8.22 19.45 6.48
C ALA A 432 -8.92 19.70 7.83
N LEU A 433 -9.44 20.91 8.06
CA LEU A 433 -10.09 21.27 9.32
C LEU A 433 -11.47 20.61 9.46
N ASP A 434 -12.19 20.45 8.36
CA ASP A 434 -13.46 19.72 8.33
C ASP A 434 -13.22 18.26 8.71
N VAL A 435 -12.19 17.64 8.15
CA VAL A 435 -11.82 16.24 8.45
C VAL A 435 -11.35 16.09 9.90
N LEU A 436 -10.47 16.97 10.39
CA LEU A 436 -10.03 16.93 11.79
C LEU A 436 -11.18 17.13 12.79
N ARG A 437 -12.15 18.00 12.47
CA ARG A 437 -13.36 18.17 13.28
C ARG A 437 -14.21 16.90 13.26
N SER A 438 -14.41 16.32 12.08
CA SER A 438 -15.16 15.07 11.94
C SER A 438 -14.49 13.91 12.68
N LEU A 439 -13.16 13.79 12.63
CA LEU A 439 -12.40 12.80 13.40
C LEU A 439 -12.61 12.99 14.90
N LYS A 440 -12.49 14.23 15.39
CA LYS A 440 -12.73 14.59 16.81
C LYS A 440 -14.13 14.20 17.25
N ASP A 441 -15.15 14.57 16.49
CA ASP A 441 -16.56 14.28 16.82
C ASP A 441 -16.87 12.77 16.77
N GLY A 442 -15.95 11.96 16.25
CA GLY A 442 -16.14 10.52 16.04
C GLY A 442 -15.56 9.63 17.10
N LEU A 443 -14.61 10.16 17.87
CA LEU A 443 -13.96 9.41 18.94
C LEU A 443 -14.98 8.92 19.97
N ASP A 444 -16.07 9.67 20.16
CA ASP A 444 -17.14 9.37 21.11
C ASP A 444 -18.07 8.24 20.66
N GLN A 445 -18.09 7.96 19.36
CA GLN A 445 -19.05 7.04 18.74
C GLN A 445 -18.45 5.66 18.43
N HIS A 446 -17.13 5.52 18.53
CA HIS A 446 -16.44 4.30 18.10
C HIS A 446 -16.29 3.29 19.25
N PRO A 447 -16.91 2.09 19.17
CA PRO A 447 -16.94 1.14 20.29
C PRO A 447 -15.59 0.64 20.78
N SER A 448 -14.56 0.65 19.91
CA SER A 448 -13.23 0.14 20.25
C SER A 448 -12.29 1.19 20.84
N ILE A 449 -12.71 2.46 20.96
CA ILE A 449 -11.87 3.54 21.50
C ILE A 449 -12.15 3.67 22.99
N SER A 450 -11.13 3.39 23.81
CA SER A 450 -11.23 3.55 25.26
C SER A 450 -11.23 5.03 25.66
N SER A 451 -11.64 5.34 26.89
CA SER A 451 -11.56 6.71 27.42
C SER A 451 -10.12 7.25 27.47
N GLU A 452 -9.14 6.38 27.70
CA GLU A 452 -7.71 6.72 27.70
C GLU A 452 -7.22 7.01 26.27
N ASP A 453 -7.57 6.15 25.30
CA ASP A 453 -7.25 6.38 23.88
C ASP A 453 -7.88 7.67 23.37
N ARG A 454 -9.09 8.02 23.83
CA ARG A 454 -9.76 9.26 23.45
C ARG A 454 -8.95 10.49 23.83
N GLU A 455 -8.44 10.56 25.07
CA GLU A 455 -7.62 11.69 25.50
C GLU A 455 -6.32 11.76 24.69
N ARG A 456 -5.67 10.61 24.46
CA ARG A 456 -4.46 10.52 23.64
C ARG A 456 -4.70 10.96 22.20
N TYR A 457 -5.78 10.49 21.57
CA TYR A 457 -6.14 10.81 20.19
C TYR A 457 -6.55 12.28 20.03
N MET A 458 -7.18 12.88 21.04
CA MET A 458 -7.44 14.31 21.06
C MET A 458 -6.16 15.15 21.03
N ASN A 459 -5.11 14.69 21.73
CA ASN A 459 -3.78 15.31 21.66
C ASN A 459 -3.16 15.13 20.27
N PHE A 460 -3.30 13.95 19.65
CA PHE A 460 -2.81 13.69 18.30
C PHE A 460 -3.51 14.51 17.21
N ILE A 461 -4.83 14.72 17.31
CA ILE A 461 -5.57 15.65 16.45
C ILE A 461 -5.00 17.07 16.59
N SER A 462 -4.66 17.47 17.82
CA SER A 462 -4.07 18.79 18.08
C SER A 462 -2.66 18.91 17.50
N LEU A 463 -1.85 17.85 17.54
CA LEU A 463 -0.53 17.80 16.90
C LEU A 463 -0.64 17.84 15.37
N ALA A 464 -1.50 17.01 14.77
CA ALA A 464 -1.74 17.02 13.32
C ALA A 464 -2.25 18.38 12.83
N ARG A 465 -3.07 19.07 13.64
CA ARG A 465 -3.49 20.44 13.35
C ARG A 465 -2.32 21.42 13.36
N LYS A 466 -1.40 21.33 14.32
CA LYS A 466 -0.21 22.20 14.36
C LYS A 466 0.68 21.99 13.14
N GLU A 467 0.84 20.74 12.70
CA GLU A 467 1.56 20.43 11.46
C GLU A 467 0.87 21.05 10.24
N TYR A 468 -0.46 20.95 10.16
CA TYR A 468 -1.24 21.62 9.12
C TYR A 468 -1.10 23.14 9.16
N ASP A 469 -1.07 23.76 10.34
CA ASP A 469 -0.91 25.21 10.48
C ASP A 469 0.41 25.68 9.82
N GLU A 470 1.49 24.93 9.99
CA GLU A 470 2.78 25.23 9.37
C GLU A 470 2.79 24.97 7.86
N ILE A 471 2.14 23.88 7.40
CA ILE A 471 1.97 23.59 5.97
C ILE A 471 1.17 24.71 5.30
N ALA A 472 0.01 25.06 5.85
CA ALA A 472 -0.87 26.10 5.35
C ALA A 472 -0.19 27.47 5.27
N LYS A 473 0.56 27.86 6.31
CA LYS A 473 1.35 29.12 6.30
C LYS A 473 2.38 29.12 5.18
N LYS A 474 3.16 28.04 5.03
CA LYS A 474 4.19 27.92 3.99
C LYS A 474 3.58 27.93 2.60
N GLU A 475 2.47 27.24 2.40
CA GLU A 475 1.75 27.17 1.12
C GLU A 475 1.27 28.55 0.69
N VAL A 476 0.55 29.24 1.58
CA VAL A 476 0.07 30.61 1.33
C VAL A 476 1.26 31.54 1.11
N GLN A 477 2.31 31.49 1.94
CA GLN A 477 3.51 32.30 1.76
C GLN A 477 4.14 32.11 0.38
N LYS A 478 4.25 30.87 -0.12
CA LYS A 478 4.77 30.59 -1.47
C LYS A 478 3.86 31.20 -2.54
N ALA A 479 2.55 30.97 -2.46
CA ALA A 479 1.61 31.53 -3.42
C ALA A 479 1.67 33.07 -3.46
N PHE A 480 1.84 33.71 -2.30
CA PHE A 480 2.10 35.16 -2.22
C PHE A 480 3.41 35.54 -2.91
N VAL A 481 4.55 34.96 -2.50
CA VAL A 481 5.88 35.35 -3.03
C VAL A 481 5.92 35.34 -4.55
N TYR A 482 5.37 34.29 -5.18
CA TYR A 482 5.43 34.21 -6.63
C TYR A 482 4.46 35.17 -7.33
N SER A 483 3.29 35.46 -6.76
CA SER A 483 2.40 36.50 -7.29
C SER A 483 3.00 37.91 -7.19
N TYR A 484 4.01 38.10 -6.35
CA TYR A 484 4.73 39.36 -6.17
C TYR A 484 6.21 39.25 -6.53
N GLU A 485 6.58 38.38 -7.49
CA GLU A 485 7.98 38.18 -7.87
C GLU A 485 8.63 39.49 -8.36
N GLU A 486 7.89 40.35 -9.05
CA GLU A 486 8.37 41.70 -9.42
C GLU A 486 8.61 42.59 -8.19
N SER A 487 7.73 42.55 -7.19
CA SER A 487 7.95 43.28 -5.94
C SER A 487 9.13 42.72 -5.15
N ALA A 488 9.35 41.39 -5.17
CA ALA A 488 10.52 40.76 -4.58
C ALA A 488 11.82 41.19 -5.28
N LYS A 489 11.82 41.24 -6.62
CA LYS A 489 12.93 41.78 -7.42
C LYS A 489 13.20 43.24 -7.10
N THR A 490 12.15 44.05 -7.01
CA THR A 490 12.27 45.48 -6.66
C THR A 490 12.84 45.67 -5.26
N LEU A 491 12.35 44.91 -4.27
CA LEU A 491 12.87 44.96 -2.90
C LEU A 491 14.33 44.51 -2.83
N MET A 492 14.71 43.51 -3.62
CA MET A 492 16.08 43.04 -3.71
C MET A 492 17.00 44.05 -4.39
N ASP A 493 16.63 44.60 -5.54
CA ASP A 493 17.42 45.63 -6.23
C ASP A 493 17.65 46.83 -5.29
N ASN A 494 16.60 47.29 -4.60
CA ASN A 494 16.71 48.36 -3.61
C ASN A 494 17.64 47.99 -2.44
N TYR A 495 17.61 46.74 -1.96
CA TYR A 495 18.56 46.26 -0.96
C TYR A 495 20.01 46.28 -1.47
N LEU A 496 20.27 45.81 -2.70
CA LEU A 496 21.61 45.78 -3.29
C LEU A 496 22.18 47.19 -3.45
N ASP A 497 21.37 48.14 -3.93
CA ASP A 497 21.76 49.54 -4.07
C ASP A 497 22.20 50.14 -2.72
N ASN A 498 21.42 49.88 -1.67
CA ASN A 498 21.75 50.33 -0.31
C ASN A 498 23.01 49.66 0.26
N VAL A 499 23.22 48.37 -0.03
CA VAL A 499 24.43 47.63 0.38
C VAL A 499 25.67 48.19 -0.31
N GLU A 500 25.61 48.42 -1.62
CA GLU A 500 26.71 48.99 -2.39
C GLU A 500 27.06 50.38 -1.88
N ALA A 501 26.06 51.24 -1.66
CA ALA A 501 26.24 52.57 -1.11
C ALA A 501 26.82 52.56 0.32
N TYR A 502 26.36 51.65 1.17
CA TYR A 502 26.86 51.47 2.53
C TYR A 502 28.33 51.05 2.58
N CYS A 503 28.70 50.02 1.82
CA CYS A 503 30.05 49.48 1.81
C CYS A 503 31.05 50.44 1.13
N ASN A 504 30.63 51.15 0.07
CA ASN A 504 31.47 52.12 -0.64
C ASN A 504 31.50 53.52 0.01
N LYS A 505 30.70 53.74 1.08
CA LYS A 505 30.49 55.05 1.72
C LYS A 505 30.04 56.12 0.71
N SER A 506 29.25 55.73 -0.28
CA SER A 506 28.65 56.62 -1.26
C SER A 506 27.19 56.92 -0.90
N LYS A 507 26.65 57.96 -1.52
CA LYS A 507 25.23 58.30 -1.39
C LYS A 507 24.46 57.77 -2.59
N LEU A 508 23.20 57.39 -2.36
CA LEU A 508 22.24 57.05 -3.40
C LEU A 508 21.64 58.33 -3.97
N ARG A 509 21.18 58.27 -5.21
CA ARG A 509 20.47 59.38 -5.85
C ARG A 509 19.03 59.00 -6.09
N ASP A 510 18.11 59.79 -5.55
CA ASP A 510 16.68 59.56 -5.77
C ASP A 510 16.35 59.77 -7.26
N PRO A 511 15.72 58.79 -7.95
CA PRO A 511 15.40 58.91 -9.37
C PRO A 511 14.37 59.99 -9.72
N LEU A 512 13.52 60.37 -8.77
CA LEU A 512 12.41 61.32 -8.94
C LEU A 512 12.80 62.74 -8.54
N THR A 513 13.54 62.91 -7.43
CA THR A 513 13.92 64.24 -6.91
C THR A 513 15.35 64.64 -7.28
N GLY A 514 16.20 63.66 -7.62
CA GLY A 514 17.62 63.86 -7.90
C GLY A 514 18.48 64.15 -6.68
N GLU A 515 17.91 64.11 -5.47
CA GLU A 515 18.58 64.40 -4.21
C GLU A 515 19.51 63.25 -3.77
N GLU A 516 20.59 63.60 -3.06
CA GLU A 516 21.51 62.64 -2.49
C GLU A 516 21.00 62.10 -1.15
N MET A 517 20.78 60.79 -1.06
CA MET A 517 20.32 60.11 0.14
C MET A 517 21.42 59.24 0.74
N SER A 518 21.52 59.21 2.07
CA SER A 518 22.33 58.21 2.77
C SER A 518 21.72 56.81 2.63
N PRO A 519 22.53 55.74 2.65
CA PRO A 519 22.02 54.36 2.63
C PRO A 519 21.00 54.12 3.76
N ASP A 520 19.86 53.52 3.43
CA ASP A 520 18.80 53.19 4.38
C ASP A 520 19.18 51.94 5.19
N GLU A 521 19.85 52.17 6.32
CA GLU A 521 20.17 51.11 7.26
C GLU A 521 18.94 50.42 7.84
N LYS A 522 17.80 51.12 7.98
CA LYS A 522 16.58 50.51 8.52
C LYS A 522 16.00 49.48 7.55
N LEU A 523 15.94 49.83 6.26
CA LEU A 523 15.53 48.90 5.21
C LEU A 523 16.42 47.65 5.21
N MET A 524 17.74 47.83 5.14
CA MET A 524 18.68 46.71 5.11
C MET A 524 18.55 45.81 6.34
N ARG A 525 18.46 46.38 7.54
CA ARG A 525 18.26 45.62 8.78
C ARG A 525 16.95 44.83 8.79
N SER A 526 15.87 45.45 8.32
CA SER A 526 14.55 44.79 8.29
C SER A 526 14.51 43.52 7.42
N ILE A 527 15.40 43.40 6.43
CA ILE A 527 15.60 42.22 5.59
C ILE A 527 16.57 41.24 6.27
N GLU A 528 17.74 41.72 6.71
CA GLU A 528 18.80 40.92 7.33
C GLU A 528 18.32 40.16 8.59
N GLU A 529 17.46 40.78 9.39
CA GLU A 529 16.91 40.18 10.61
C GLU A 529 15.99 38.97 10.32
N GLN A 530 15.37 38.90 9.14
CA GLN A 530 14.49 37.78 8.77
C GLN A 530 15.22 36.43 8.67
N ILE A 531 16.54 36.48 8.48
CA ILE A 531 17.43 35.31 8.43
C ILE A 531 18.40 35.27 9.62
N GLY A 532 18.05 35.98 10.71
CA GLY A 532 18.76 35.91 11.99
C GLY A 532 20.12 36.61 12.02
N ILE A 533 20.37 37.58 11.13
CA ILE A 533 21.64 38.32 11.13
C ILE A 533 21.64 39.36 12.26
N SER A 534 22.50 39.11 13.24
CA SER A 534 22.70 39.99 14.39
C SER A 534 23.32 41.33 13.99
N GLU A 535 23.17 42.34 14.86
CA GLU A 535 23.72 43.68 14.64
C GLU A 535 25.24 43.67 14.40
N ASN A 536 25.96 42.79 15.13
CA ASN A 536 27.41 42.64 14.99
C ASN A 536 27.82 41.99 13.67
N ALA A 537 26.94 41.16 13.07
CA ALA A 537 27.20 40.45 11.82
C ALA A 537 26.78 41.23 10.57
N LYS A 538 26.05 42.35 10.71
CA LYS A 538 25.49 43.11 9.57
C LYS A 538 26.55 43.52 8.56
N LYS A 539 27.69 44.04 9.05
CA LYS A 539 28.75 44.55 8.19
C LYS A 539 29.40 43.44 7.36
N ALA A 540 29.72 42.32 8.00
CA ALA A 540 30.31 41.16 7.33
C ALA A 540 29.38 40.58 6.25
N PHE A 541 28.08 40.51 6.53
CA PHE A 541 27.09 40.03 5.55
C PHE A 541 26.98 40.96 4.35
N ARG A 542 26.89 42.28 4.56
CA ARG A 542 26.85 43.27 3.48
C ARG A 542 28.09 43.23 2.60
N GLU A 543 29.26 43.10 3.21
CA GLU A 543 30.53 42.93 2.49
C GLU A 543 30.57 41.62 1.66
N GLU A 544 30.05 40.51 2.20
CA GLU A 544 29.91 39.25 1.44
C GLU A 544 29.04 39.44 0.19
N ILE A 545 27.89 40.10 0.34
CA ILE A 545 26.98 40.38 -0.77
C ILE A 545 27.68 41.25 -1.82
N LEU A 546 28.34 42.34 -1.43
CA LEU A 546 29.08 43.21 -2.35
C LEU A 546 30.18 42.46 -3.12
N ILE A 547 30.93 41.57 -2.45
CA ILE A 547 31.97 40.74 -3.09
C ILE A 547 31.35 39.86 -4.17
N ARG A 548 30.19 39.24 -3.91
CA ARG A 548 29.48 38.41 -4.88
C ARG A 548 28.93 39.22 -6.05
N ILE A 549 28.34 40.40 -5.80
CA ILE A 549 27.91 41.33 -6.87
C ILE A 549 29.10 41.63 -7.78
N SER A 550 30.24 42.02 -7.19
CA SER A 550 31.47 42.34 -7.93
C SER A 550 32.04 41.14 -8.70
N ALA A 551 31.91 39.93 -8.16
CA ALA A 551 32.32 38.70 -8.85
C ALA A 551 31.44 38.38 -10.06
N TYR A 552 30.13 38.64 -9.99
CA TYR A 552 29.20 38.48 -11.12
C TYR A 552 29.45 39.54 -12.20
N ALA A 553 29.59 40.81 -11.81
CA ALA A 553 29.87 41.91 -12.72
C ALA A 553 31.15 41.69 -13.54
N ARG A 554 32.23 41.20 -12.92
CA ARG A 554 33.49 40.85 -13.61
C ARG A 554 33.34 39.73 -14.65
N LYS A 555 32.34 38.87 -14.51
CA LYS A 555 32.01 37.80 -15.46
C LYS A 555 30.99 38.23 -16.53
N GLY A 556 30.63 39.52 -16.57
CA GLY A 556 29.59 40.05 -17.47
C GLY A 556 28.19 39.54 -17.13
N LYS A 557 27.95 39.04 -15.91
CA LYS A 557 26.65 38.54 -15.45
C LYS A 557 26.02 39.53 -14.48
N ARG A 558 24.70 39.67 -14.52
CA ARG A 558 23.93 40.42 -13.52
C ARG A 558 23.69 39.55 -12.29
N PHE A 559 23.80 40.14 -11.10
CA PHE A 559 23.37 39.51 -9.86
C PHE A 559 21.84 39.59 -9.81
N ASP A 560 21.18 38.44 -9.92
CA ASP A 560 19.72 38.31 -10.02
C ASP A 560 19.11 37.70 -8.74
N TYR A 561 17.77 37.66 -8.68
CA TYR A 561 17.02 37.13 -7.54
C TYR A 561 17.41 35.70 -7.10
N ASN A 562 17.94 34.89 -8.02
CA ASN A 562 18.35 33.51 -7.74
C ASN A 562 19.86 33.39 -7.45
N SER A 563 20.62 34.48 -7.50
CA SER A 563 22.08 34.48 -7.37
C SER A 563 22.57 34.24 -5.94
N HIS A 564 21.69 34.35 -4.93
CA HIS A 564 22.04 34.11 -3.54
C HIS A 564 20.87 33.57 -2.71
N GLU A 565 21.00 32.32 -2.25
CA GLU A 565 19.92 31.62 -1.56
C GLU A 565 19.50 32.28 -0.23
N ARG A 566 20.44 32.63 0.66
CA ARG A 566 20.10 33.32 1.92
C ARG A 566 19.45 34.68 1.73
N LEU A 567 19.93 35.49 0.77
CA LEU A 567 19.32 36.78 0.49
C LEU A 567 17.92 36.62 -0.10
N ARG A 568 17.75 35.66 -1.02
CA ARG A 568 16.43 35.30 -1.56
C ARG A 568 15.46 34.95 -0.44
N GLU A 569 15.87 34.10 0.50
CA GLU A 569 15.07 33.73 1.66
C GLU A 569 14.71 34.95 2.54
N ALA A 570 15.67 35.84 2.79
CA ALA A 570 15.46 37.07 3.55
C ALA A 570 14.42 37.99 2.89
N ILE A 571 14.51 38.18 1.59
CA ILE A 571 13.56 38.97 0.78
C ILE A 571 12.17 38.34 0.82
N GLN A 572 12.06 37.01 0.66
CA GLN A 572 10.78 36.31 0.73
C GLN A 572 10.09 36.45 2.09
N LYS A 573 10.87 36.29 3.18
CA LYS A 573 10.37 36.45 4.54
C LYS A 573 9.97 37.90 4.82
N LYS A 574 10.76 38.87 4.38
CA LYS A 574 10.43 40.30 4.53
C LYS A 574 9.17 40.67 3.76
N LEU A 575 9.07 40.29 2.49
CA LEU A 575 7.90 40.55 1.66
C LEU A 575 6.65 39.94 2.30
N PHE A 576 6.74 38.71 2.81
CA PHE A 576 5.63 38.09 3.52
C PHE A 576 5.29 38.80 4.84
N ALA A 577 6.29 39.25 5.60
CA ALA A 577 6.08 40.01 6.83
C ALA A 577 5.38 41.36 6.56
N ASP A 578 5.77 42.06 5.50
CA ASP A 578 5.14 43.34 5.09
C ASP A 578 3.72 43.12 4.57
N LEU A 579 3.47 41.98 3.92
CA LEU A 579 2.15 41.59 3.44
C LEU A 579 1.29 40.90 4.50
N LYS A 580 1.86 40.54 5.67
CA LYS A 580 1.13 39.98 6.81
C LYS A 580 -0.03 40.90 7.19
N ASP A 581 0.21 42.21 7.19
CA ASP A 581 -0.82 43.20 7.48
C ASP A 581 -1.90 43.29 6.39
N ILE A 582 -1.56 43.03 5.12
CA ILE A 582 -2.56 42.97 4.03
C ILE A 582 -3.47 41.74 4.20
N VAL A 583 -2.89 40.56 4.48
CA VAL A 583 -3.65 39.31 4.75
C VAL A 583 -4.52 39.47 5.99
N LYS A 584 -4.01 40.14 7.04
CA LYS A 584 -4.76 40.46 8.25
C LYS A 584 -5.94 41.39 7.97
N ILE A 585 -5.72 42.48 7.24
CA ILE A 585 -6.75 43.49 6.99
C ILE A 585 -7.90 42.86 6.18
N THR A 586 -7.59 42.19 5.08
CA THR A 586 -8.59 41.61 4.17
C THR A 586 -9.38 40.42 4.74
N THR A 587 -8.85 39.69 5.72
CA THR A 587 -9.62 38.64 6.42
C THR A 587 -10.47 39.19 7.56
N SER A 588 -10.26 40.45 7.95
CA SER A 588 -10.90 41.10 9.11
C SER A 588 -11.89 42.22 8.73
N THR A 589 -11.70 42.92 7.61
CA THR A 589 -12.57 44.03 7.19
C THR A 589 -13.78 43.54 6.38
N LYS A 590 -14.97 44.05 6.73
CA LYS A 590 -16.23 43.78 5.99
C LYS A 590 -16.22 44.32 4.54
N THR A 591 -15.29 45.21 4.20
CA THR A 591 -15.15 45.83 2.87
C THR A 591 -13.66 46.09 2.57
N PRO A 592 -12.97 45.16 1.91
CA PRO A 592 -11.61 45.38 1.41
C PRO A 592 -11.59 46.39 0.24
N ASP A 593 -10.48 47.12 0.09
CA ASP A 593 -10.26 48.07 -1.02
C ASP A 593 -10.01 47.33 -2.36
N GLU A 594 -10.27 47.97 -3.51
CA GLU A 594 -10.18 47.35 -4.85
C GLU A 594 -8.79 46.77 -5.13
N ASN A 595 -7.74 47.49 -4.76
CA ASN A 595 -6.36 47.03 -4.91
C ASN A 595 -6.06 45.80 -4.05
N GLN A 596 -6.68 45.69 -2.87
CA GLN A 596 -6.50 44.56 -1.97
C GLN A 596 -7.25 43.32 -2.48
N LEU A 597 -8.46 43.50 -3.02
CA LEU A 597 -9.24 42.44 -3.64
C LEU A 597 -8.53 41.84 -4.85
N LYS A 598 -7.97 42.68 -5.72
CA LYS A 598 -7.19 42.22 -6.89
C LYS A 598 -6.03 41.33 -6.46
N LYS A 599 -5.27 41.80 -5.47
CA LYS A 599 -4.14 41.08 -4.87
C LYS A 599 -4.51 39.71 -4.29
N ILE A 600 -5.68 39.59 -3.68
CA ILE A 600 -6.19 38.30 -3.17
C ILE A 600 -6.58 37.38 -4.31
N ASN A 601 -7.30 37.90 -5.31
CA ASN A 601 -7.75 37.12 -6.44
C ASN A 601 -6.56 36.52 -7.21
N ASP A 602 -5.44 37.25 -7.32
CA ASP A 602 -4.20 36.75 -7.93
C ASP A 602 -3.60 35.57 -7.13
N VAL A 603 -3.67 35.62 -5.79
CA VAL A 603 -3.21 34.53 -4.93
C VAL A 603 -4.17 33.33 -5.00
N VAL A 604 -5.48 33.57 -4.99
CA VAL A 604 -6.50 32.52 -5.15
C VAL A 604 -6.36 31.81 -6.49
N ALA A 605 -6.20 32.57 -7.58
CA ALA A 605 -5.98 32.02 -8.92
C ALA A 605 -4.76 31.09 -8.92
N ARG A 606 -3.66 31.50 -8.27
CA ARG A 606 -2.46 30.68 -8.18
C ARG A 606 -2.64 29.42 -7.34
N LEU A 607 -3.34 29.50 -6.21
CA LEU A 607 -3.66 28.32 -5.41
C LEU A 607 -4.50 27.32 -6.22
N ILE A 608 -5.36 27.79 -7.12
CA ILE A 608 -6.14 26.94 -8.03
C ILE A 608 -5.24 26.33 -9.10
N ASP A 609 -4.50 27.17 -9.82
CA ASP A 609 -3.76 26.77 -11.03
C ASP A 609 -2.50 25.94 -10.72
N GLU A 610 -1.80 26.23 -9.63
CA GLU A 610 -0.50 25.60 -9.31
C GLU A 610 -0.55 24.62 -8.12
N HIS A 611 -1.53 24.78 -7.21
CA HIS A 611 -1.61 23.98 -6.00
C HIS A 611 -2.82 23.04 -5.95
N GLY A 612 -3.71 23.09 -6.93
CA GLY A 612 -4.83 22.15 -7.04
C GLY A 612 -5.98 22.41 -6.07
N TYR A 613 -6.14 23.65 -5.59
CA TYR A 613 -7.35 24.06 -4.87
C TYR A 613 -8.49 24.38 -5.83
N ASN A 614 -9.72 24.43 -5.33
CA ASN A 614 -10.83 25.11 -5.99
C ASN A 614 -11.06 26.51 -5.36
N SER A 615 -11.93 27.32 -5.97
CA SER A 615 -12.20 28.68 -5.48
C SER A 615 -12.67 28.71 -4.02
N SER A 616 -13.55 27.79 -3.61
CA SER A 616 -14.05 27.74 -2.22
C SER A 616 -12.94 27.41 -1.22
N SER A 617 -12.17 26.35 -1.48
CA SER A 617 -11.11 25.86 -0.58
C SER A 617 -9.91 26.81 -0.51
N ALA A 618 -9.55 27.48 -1.61
CA ALA A 618 -8.50 28.50 -1.61
C ALA A 618 -8.89 29.70 -0.72
N ASN A 619 -10.14 30.16 -0.82
CA ASN A 619 -10.65 31.24 0.03
C ASN A 619 -10.72 30.82 1.52
N GLU A 620 -11.14 29.59 1.80
CA GLU A 620 -11.13 29.04 3.16
C GLU A 620 -9.71 28.98 3.74
N LEU A 621 -8.72 28.54 2.95
CA LEU A 621 -7.31 28.50 3.34
C LEU A 621 -6.78 29.89 3.69
N LEU A 622 -7.02 30.89 2.84
CA LEU A 622 -6.57 32.27 3.09
C LEU A 622 -7.19 32.85 4.36
N ARG A 623 -8.49 32.64 4.58
CA ARG A 623 -9.17 33.03 5.82
C ARG A 623 -8.57 32.34 7.04
N TYR A 624 -8.27 31.05 6.92
CA TYR A 624 -7.66 30.29 8.00
C TYR A 624 -6.27 30.82 8.35
N VAL A 625 -5.39 30.99 7.37
CA VAL A 625 -4.03 31.50 7.59
C VAL A 625 -4.07 32.94 8.11
N GLY A 626 -4.98 33.79 7.62
CA GLY A 626 -5.20 35.13 8.19
C GLY A 626 -5.55 35.08 9.67
N SER A 627 -6.41 34.14 10.09
CA SER A 627 -6.74 33.95 11.50
C SER A 627 -5.56 33.45 12.35
N LEU A 628 -4.66 32.63 11.78
CA LEU A 628 -3.45 32.15 12.46
C LEU A 628 -2.43 33.26 12.67
N LEU A 629 -2.34 34.21 11.73
CA LEU A 629 -1.43 35.36 11.81
C LEU A 629 -1.92 36.44 12.78
N ASN A 630 -3.20 36.39 13.18
CA ASN A 630 -3.84 37.26 14.16
C ASN A 630 -3.72 36.76 15.61
N ARG A 631 -3.35 35.49 15.81
CA ARG A 631 -3.00 34.92 17.12
C ARG A 631 -1.52 35.12 17.40
#